data_AF-A0A2M7BF52-F1
#
_entry.id   AF-A0A2M7BF52-F1
#
_cell.length_a   1.000
_cell.length_b   1.000
_cell.length_c   1.000
_cell.angle_alpha   90.00
_cell.angle_beta   90.00
_cell.angle_gamma   90.00
#
_symmetry.space_group_name_H-M   'P 1'
#
loop_
_entity.id
_entity.type
_entity.pdbx_description
1 polymer ?
#
loop_
_entity_poly.entity_id
_entity_poly.type
_entity_poly.pdbx_seq_one_letter_code
_entity_poly.pdbx_strand_id
1 'polypeptide(L)'
;AEYLKNALRDAGCPIRFSSPTFNEFVVGFPVGFPGGFDAAHRRLLDRKIVAGLPLGAYYPELADHGLLCVTETCSREAMDRLVEEVTA
;
A
#
# COMPACT_ATOMS: atom_id res chain seq x y z
N ALA A 1 -3.76 -6.18 -9.98
CA ALA A 1 -3.90 -5.62 -8.62
C ALA A 1 -4.43 -6.60 -7.56
N GLU A 2 -5.44 -7.43 -7.87
CA GLU A 2 -6.13 -8.26 -6.87
C GLU A 2 -5.22 -9.17 -6.02
N TYR A 3 -4.14 -9.71 -6.60
CA TYR A 3 -3.15 -10.47 -5.85
C TYR A 3 -2.57 -9.67 -4.67
N LEU A 4 -1.98 -8.51 -4.96
CA LEU A 4 -1.41 -7.63 -3.94
C LEU A 4 -2.46 -7.13 -2.95
N LYS A 5 -3.68 -6.82 -3.44
CA LYS A 5 -4.80 -6.41 -2.58
C LYS A 5 -5.13 -7.47 -1.54
N ASN A 6 -5.19 -8.75 -1.93
CA ASN A 6 -5.46 -9.86 -1.02
C ASN A 6 -4.29 -10.07 -0.05
N ALA A 7 -3.05 -10.09 -0.54
CA ALA A 7 -1.87 -10.28 0.30
C ALA A 7 -1.73 -9.17 1.38
N LEU A 8 -1.98 -7.91 1.02
CA LEU A 8 -2.00 -6.80 1.97
C LEU A 8 -3.14 -6.92 2.99
N ARG A 9 -4.31 -7.38 2.55
CA ARG A 9 -5.45 -7.63 3.46
C ARG A 9 -5.13 -8.72 4.48
N ASP A 10 -4.53 -9.82 4.02
CA ASP A 10 -4.11 -10.94 4.88
C ASP A 10 -3.00 -10.51 5.86
N ALA A 11 -2.17 -9.56 5.44
CA ALA A 11 -1.17 -8.87 6.26
C ALA A 11 -1.75 -7.82 7.23
N GLY A 12 -3.08 -7.65 7.29
CA GLY A 12 -3.74 -6.72 8.21
C GLY A 12 -3.83 -5.27 7.73
N CYS A 13 -3.48 -4.98 6.47
CA CYS A 13 -3.67 -3.66 5.88
C CYS A 13 -5.10 -3.50 5.34
N PRO A 14 -5.92 -2.57 5.89
CA PRO A 14 -7.30 -2.40 5.43
C PRO A 14 -7.37 -1.89 3.99
N ILE A 15 -8.24 -2.48 3.17
CA ILE A 15 -8.54 -1.98 1.83
C ILE A 15 -9.74 -1.03 1.92
N ARG A 16 -9.56 0.23 1.53
CA ARG A 16 -10.52 1.30 1.84
C ARG A 16 -11.87 1.17 1.13
N PHE A 17 -11.87 0.66 -0.10
CA PHE A 17 -13.04 0.55 -0.95
C PHE A 17 -13.30 -0.92 -1.31
N SER A 18 -14.57 -1.35 -1.25
CA SER A 18 -14.99 -2.73 -1.53
C SER A 18 -15.41 -2.96 -2.98
N SER A 19 -15.59 -1.90 -3.77
CA SER A 19 -15.96 -2.00 -5.18
C SER A 19 -14.86 -2.69 -6.01
N PRO A 20 -15.23 -3.35 -7.13
CA PRO A 20 -14.24 -3.86 -8.07
C PRO A 20 -13.30 -2.76 -8.55
N THR A 21 -12.03 -3.11 -8.70
CA THR A 21 -10.97 -2.20 -9.16
C THR A 21 -10.20 -2.81 -10.32
N PHE A 22 -9.57 -1.97 -11.13
CA PHE A 22 -8.64 -2.41 -12.18
C PHE A 22 -7.22 -2.58 -11.61
N ASN A 23 -6.31 -1.70 -12.02
CA ASN A 23 -4.91 -1.73 -11.64
C ASN A 23 -4.65 -1.00 -10.32
N GLU A 24 -5.59 -0.17 -9.88
CA GLU A 24 -5.40 0.75 -8.75
C GLU A 24 -6.36 0.48 -7.61
N PHE A 25 -5.86 0.58 -6.37
CA PHE A 25 -6.68 0.49 -5.18
C PHE A 25 -6.07 1.27 -4.02
N VAL A 26 -6.93 1.68 -3.09
CA VAL A 26 -6.52 2.42 -1.90
C VAL A 26 -6.38 1.44 -0.73
N VAL A 27 -5.20 1.46 -0.13
CA VAL A 27 -4.85 0.68 1.06
C VAL A 27 -4.57 1.64 2.20
N GLY A 28 -5.15 1.35 3.36
CA GLY A 28 -4.81 1.98 4.62
C GLY A 28 -3.78 1.16 5.37
N PHE A 29 -3.08 1.79 6.29
CA PHE A 29 -2.11 1.14 7.17
C PHE A 29 -2.68 1.08 8.59
N PRO A 30 -2.54 -0.06 9.30
CA PRO A 30 -3.24 -0.23 10.57
C PRO A 30 -2.75 0.76 11.64
N VAL A 31 -3.70 1.17 12.50
CA VAL A 31 -3.45 2.05 13.65
C VAL A 31 -2.47 1.34 14.58
N GLY A 32 -1.22 1.83 14.64
CA GLY A 32 -0.13 1.20 15.37
C GLY A 32 1.18 1.04 14.59
N PHE A 33 1.18 1.29 13.27
CA PHE A 33 2.43 1.46 12.53
C PHE A 33 3.22 2.66 13.08
N PRO A 34 4.46 2.48 13.57
CA PRO A 34 5.26 3.58 14.09
C PRO A 34 5.47 4.64 13.00
N GLY A 35 4.86 5.82 13.16
CA GLY A 35 4.98 6.94 12.22
C GLY A 35 3.98 6.95 11.05
N GLY A 36 2.98 6.06 11.04
CA GLY A 36 1.90 6.06 10.03
C GLY A 36 2.34 5.72 8.61
N PHE A 37 1.49 6.00 7.62
CA PHE A 37 1.77 5.68 6.22
C PHE A 37 3.02 6.37 5.68
N ASP A 38 3.21 7.65 5.99
CA ASP A 38 4.33 8.43 5.46
C ASP A 38 5.69 7.88 5.93
N ALA A 39 5.80 7.42 7.17
CA ALA A 39 7.02 6.78 7.67
C ALA A 39 7.29 5.44 6.97
N ALA A 40 6.25 4.61 6.79
CA ALA A 40 6.36 3.35 6.05
C ALA A 40 6.77 3.61 4.59
N HIS A 41 6.13 4.57 3.93
CA HIS A 41 6.47 4.99 2.57
C HIS A 41 7.91 5.49 2.47
N ARG A 42 8.37 6.30 3.42
CA ARG A 42 9.77 6.76 3.50
C ARG A 42 10.76 5.60 3.63
N ARG A 43 10.48 4.63 4.51
CA ARG A 43 11.30 3.41 4.67
C ARG A 43 11.35 2.58 3.39
N LEU A 44 10.22 2.45 2.71
CA LEU A 44 10.13 1.73 1.44
C LEU A 44 10.98 2.40 0.36
N LEU A 45 10.96 3.74 0.28
CA LEU A 45 11.81 4.51 -0.63
C LEU A 45 13.30 4.26 -0.36
N ASP A 46 13.74 4.21 0.90
CA ASP A 46 15.12 3.91 1.26
C ASP A 46 15.55 2.50 0.79
N ARG A 47 14.60 1.58 0.64
CA ARG A 47 14.79 0.22 0.09
C ARG A 47 14.57 0.13 -1.42
N LYS A 48 14.43 1.27 -2.09
CA LYS A 48 14.15 1.41 -3.53
C LYS A 48 12.79 0.85 -3.94
N ILE A 49 11.80 0.94 -3.06
CA ILE A 49 10.41 0.54 -3.31
C ILE A 49 9.55 1.81 -3.28
N VAL A 50 8.99 2.17 -4.42
CA VAL A 50 8.02 3.29 -4.51
C VAL A 50 6.63 2.72 -4.32
N ALA A 51 6.14 2.75 -3.08
CA ALA A 51 4.86 2.15 -2.70
C ALA A 51 3.71 3.14 -2.87
N GLY A 52 3.30 3.36 -4.12
CA GLY A 52 2.14 4.17 -4.47
C GLY A 52 2.23 5.65 -4.10
N LEU A 53 1.08 6.31 -4.13
CA LEU A 53 0.92 7.74 -3.86
C LEU A 53 0.30 7.97 -2.47
N PRO A 54 0.97 8.70 -1.56
CA PRO A 54 0.35 9.17 -0.31
C PRO A 54 -0.86 10.08 -0.60
N LEU A 55 -2.02 9.73 -0.05
CA LEU A 55 -3.27 10.45 -0.32
C LEU A 55 -3.54 11.60 0.66
N GLY A 56 -2.90 11.62 1.83
CA GLY A 56 -3.15 12.63 2.87
C GLY A 56 -2.97 14.08 2.44
N ALA A 57 -2.05 14.34 1.51
CA ALA A 57 -1.82 15.68 0.97
C ALA A 57 -2.98 16.17 0.05
N TYR A 58 -3.78 15.26 -0.48
CA TYR A 58 -4.88 15.55 -1.40
C TYR A 58 -6.25 15.41 -0.72
N TYR A 59 -6.37 14.46 0.21
CA TYR A 59 -7.59 14.08 0.90
C TYR A 59 -7.29 13.85 2.38
N PRO A 60 -7.55 14.82 3.27
CA PRO A 60 -7.25 14.71 4.71
C PRO A 60 -7.87 13.47 5.39
N GLU A 61 -9.05 13.04 4.93
CA GLU A 61 -9.74 11.83 5.39
C GLU A 61 -9.03 10.53 5.01
N LEU A 62 -8.02 10.60 4.15
CA LEU A 62 -7.16 9.50 3.69
C LEU A 62 -5.70 9.68 4.13
N ALA A 63 -5.44 10.40 5.22
CA ALA A 63 -4.09 10.67 5.74
C ALA A 63 -3.18 9.43 5.85
N ASP A 64 -3.73 8.31 6.36
CA ASP A 64 -3.00 7.04 6.52
C ASP A 64 -3.20 6.06 5.36
N HIS A 65 -3.49 6.57 4.16
CA HIS A 65 -3.74 5.75 2.99
C HIS A 65 -2.79 6.05 1.82
N GLY A 66 -2.47 4.99 1.10
CA GLY A 66 -1.76 5.04 -0.18
C GLY A 66 -2.63 4.54 -1.33
N LEU A 67 -2.51 5.17 -2.49
CA LEU A 67 -3.01 4.65 -3.76
C LEU A 67 -1.91 3.80 -4.42
N LEU A 68 -2.12 2.49 -4.48
CA LEU A 68 -1.22 1.56 -5.15
C LEU A 68 -1.69 1.31 -6.58
N CYS A 69 -0.74 1.27 -7.53
CA CYS A 69 -0.98 0.90 -8.92
C CYS A 69 -0.16 -0.34 -9.29
N VAL A 70 -0.82 -1.37 -9.79
CA VAL A 70 -0.23 -2.64 -10.21
C VAL A 70 -0.46 -2.81 -11.70
N THR A 71 0.58 -2.57 -12.49
CA THR A 71 0.57 -2.72 -13.95
C THR A 71 1.13 -4.08 -14.36
N GLU A 72 1.12 -4.36 -15.67
CA GLU A 72 1.63 -5.58 -16.30
C GLU A 72 3.12 -5.82 -16.01
N THR A 73 3.86 -4.76 -15.69
CA THR A 73 5.30 -4.85 -15.37
C THR A 73 5.58 -5.19 -13.90
N CYS A 74 4.55 -5.20 -13.05
CA CYS A 74 4.70 -5.54 -11.64
C CYS A 74 4.81 -7.06 -11.47
N SER A 75 6.04 -7.56 -11.30
CA SER A 75 6.31 -8.97 -10.97
C SER A 75 5.70 -9.38 -9.63
N ARG A 76 5.38 -10.66 -9.48
CA ARG A 76 4.86 -11.23 -8.22
C ARG A 76 5.84 -11.05 -7.07
N GLU A 77 7.12 -11.24 -7.35
CA GLU A 77 8.22 -11.12 -6.41
C GLU A 77 8.34 -9.68 -5.85
N ALA A 78 8.12 -8.67 -6.69
CA ALA A 78 8.07 -7.28 -6.25
C ALA A 78 6.86 -6.99 -5.36
N MET A 79 5.69 -7.58 -5.67
CA MET A 79 4.50 -7.47 -4.84
C MET A 79 4.70 -8.16 -3.49
N ASP A 80 5.30 -9.35 -3.47
CA ASP A 80 5.60 -10.10 -2.24
C ASP A 80 6.59 -9.34 -1.37
N ARG A 81 7.67 -8.82 -1.96
CA ARG A 81 8.64 -7.97 -1.25
C ARG A 81 8.01 -6.73 -0.65
N LEU A 82 7.05 -6.11 -1.34
CA LEU A 82 6.31 -4.98 -0.77
C LEU A 82 5.50 -5.41 0.47
N VAL A 83 4.80 -6.55 0.41
CA VAL A 83 4.01 -7.06 1.54
C VAL A 83 4.89 -7.40 2.74
N GLU A 84 6.03 -8.05 2.52
CA GLU A 84 7.02 -8.33 3.56
C GLU A 84 7.51 -7.06 4.23
N GLU A 85 7.87 -6.04 3.45
CA GLU A 85 8.31 -4.78 4.04
C GLU A 85 7.23 -4.04 4.75
N VAL A 86 6.00 -4.08 4.25
CA VAL A 86 4.88 -3.43 4.93
C VAL A 86 4.59 -4.11 6.26
N THR A 87 4.92 -5.39 6.45
CA THR A 87 4.64 -6.14 7.69
C THR A 87 5.80 -6.28 8.67
N ALA A 88 7.03 -6.02 8.24
CA ALA A 88 8.24 -6.02 9.06
C ALA A 88 8.37 -4.74 9.92
#